data_AF-A0AAN6BQJ6-F1
#
_entry.id   AF-A0AAN6BQJ6-F1
#
_cell.length_a   1.000
_cell.length_b   1.000
_cell.length_c   1.000
_cell.angle_alpha   90.00
_cell.angle_beta   90.00
_cell.angle_gamma   90.00
#
_symmetry.space_group_name_H-M   'P 1'
#
loop_
_entity.id
_entity.type
_entity.pdbx_description
1 polymer ?
#
loop_
_entity_poly.entity_id
_entity_poly.type
_entity_poly.pdbx_seq_one_letter_code
_entity_poly.pdbx_strand_id
1 'polypeptide(L)'
;MAPSEASILSNFLLSPASLPTIISLQQFTELFPKKLRAHPHIRVLYRELQQLREQDMDTVNENIDKEVGQGETQRTELRKAIMKIGVDGMEENDRREMDMDVQLFGQGVNAASSDYHSISSLLSAMETACSNIEHEISQVDQEAATVLSGLSATVGELSDLRYGRMQGPAGSSGEEMVKEAIDGLEHLEQACYRKTSQ
;
A
#
# COMPACT_ATOMS: atom_id res chain seq x y z
N MET A 1 -13.58 19.14 21.04
CA MET A 1 -14.10 17.97 20.31
C MET A 1 -12.89 17.16 19.85
N ALA A 2 -12.93 15.83 19.94
CA ALA A 2 -11.84 15.00 19.45
C ALA A 2 -11.74 15.13 17.91
N PRO A 3 -10.53 15.19 17.33
CA PRO A 3 -10.37 15.27 15.88
C PRO A 3 -10.95 14.02 15.21
N SER A 4 -11.59 14.19 14.05
CA SER A 4 -12.06 13.06 13.24
C SER A 4 -10.89 12.31 12.62
N GLU A 5 -11.08 11.04 12.31
CA GLU A 5 -10.08 10.20 11.64
C GLU A 5 -9.62 10.81 10.31
N ALA A 6 -10.56 11.26 9.49
CA ALA A 6 -10.26 11.99 8.25
C ALA A 6 -9.35 13.21 8.49
N SER A 7 -9.60 13.96 9.57
CA SER A 7 -8.77 15.12 9.94
C SER A 7 -7.38 14.70 10.42
N ILE A 8 -7.27 13.60 11.16
CA ILE A 8 -5.98 13.07 11.62
C ILE A 8 -5.15 12.62 10.42
N LEU A 9 -5.73 11.77 9.56
CA LEU A 9 -5.05 11.19 8.41
C LEU A 9 -4.65 12.27 7.39
N SER A 10 -5.55 13.20 7.08
CA SER A 10 -5.27 14.31 6.17
C SER A 10 -4.16 15.22 6.73
N ASN A 11 -4.22 15.60 8.00
CA ASN A 11 -3.18 16.44 8.60
C ASN A 11 -1.82 15.73 8.65
N PHE A 12 -1.80 14.43 8.96
CA PHE A 12 -0.57 13.67 9.08
C PHE A 12 0.10 13.38 7.73
N LEU A 13 -0.69 13.06 6.71
CA LEU A 13 -0.18 12.60 5.41
C LEU A 13 -0.06 13.73 4.37
N LEU A 14 -0.88 14.77 4.46
CA LEU A 14 -0.99 15.80 3.41
C LEU A 14 -0.50 17.18 3.85
N SER A 15 -0.21 17.39 5.13
CA SER A 15 0.23 18.70 5.64
C SER A 15 1.68 18.64 6.16
N PRO A 16 2.67 19.30 5.52
CA PRO A 16 2.65 20.09 4.28
C PRO A 16 3.23 19.30 3.09
N ALA A 17 2.39 18.55 2.39
CA ALA A 17 2.85 17.67 1.33
C ALA A 17 3.06 18.37 -0.02
N SER A 18 2.71 19.65 -0.21
CA SER A 18 2.89 20.33 -1.49
C SER A 18 4.37 20.60 -1.82
N LEU A 19 4.75 20.46 -3.10
CA LEU A 19 6.13 20.66 -3.54
C LEU A 19 6.70 22.03 -3.14
N PRO A 20 5.99 23.16 -3.32
CA PRO A 20 6.53 24.47 -2.98
C PRO A 20 6.83 24.66 -1.49
N THR A 21 6.16 23.90 -0.62
CA THR A 21 6.40 23.95 0.83
C THR A 21 7.64 23.17 1.22
N ILE A 22 7.99 22.13 0.47
CA ILE A 22 9.16 21.29 0.70
C ILE A 22 10.40 21.90 0.03
N ILE A 23 10.26 22.32 -1.22
CA ILE A 23 11.31 22.98 -2.00
C ILE A 23 10.70 24.02 -2.94
N SER A 24 11.06 25.28 -2.71
CA SER A 24 10.68 26.37 -3.61
C SER A 24 11.40 26.24 -4.96
N LEU A 25 10.86 26.86 -6.00
CA LEU A 25 11.51 26.92 -7.32
C LEU A 25 12.94 27.49 -7.24
N GLN A 26 13.18 28.45 -6.35
CA GLN A 26 14.52 29.02 -6.14
C GLN A 26 15.49 27.97 -5.60
N GLN A 27 15.12 27.28 -4.52
CA GLN A 27 15.93 26.22 -3.93
C GLN A 27 16.16 25.07 -4.92
N PHE A 28 15.13 24.71 -5.69
CA PHE A 28 15.24 23.71 -6.75
C PHE A 28 16.24 24.14 -7.84
N THR A 29 16.20 25.40 -8.24
CA THR A 29 17.14 25.96 -9.22
C THR A 29 18.58 25.96 -8.70
N GLU A 30 18.78 26.11 -7.39
CA GLU A 30 20.11 26.07 -6.77
C GLU A 30 20.79 24.70 -6.85
N LEU A 31 20.02 23.61 -7.02
CA LEU A 31 20.52 22.25 -7.25
C LEU A 31 21.27 22.09 -8.58
N PHE A 32 21.05 23.01 -9.53
CA PHE A 32 21.70 22.97 -10.83
C PHE A 32 23.02 23.77 -10.83
N PRO A 33 24.01 23.38 -11.67
CA PRO A 33 25.24 24.15 -11.87
C PRO A 33 24.95 25.60 -12.26
N LYS A 34 25.72 26.56 -11.72
CA LYS A 34 25.50 28.01 -11.93
C LYS A 34 25.27 28.42 -13.40
N LYS A 35 25.98 27.78 -14.34
CA LYS A 35 25.88 28.04 -15.78
C LYS A 35 24.52 27.66 -16.39
N LEU A 36 23.80 26.71 -15.77
CA LEU A 36 22.54 26.16 -16.25
C LEU A 36 21.32 26.68 -15.49
N ARG A 37 21.49 27.42 -14.38
CA ARG A 37 20.37 27.92 -13.56
C ARG A 37 19.38 28.82 -14.29
N ALA A 38 19.84 29.52 -15.33
CA ALA A 38 18.99 30.35 -16.19
C ALA A 38 18.26 29.55 -17.29
N HIS A 39 18.48 28.24 -17.38
CA HIS A 39 17.93 27.42 -18.45
C HIS A 39 16.41 27.28 -18.30
N PRO A 40 15.62 27.55 -19.36
CA PRO A 40 14.15 27.57 -19.28
C PRO A 40 13.56 26.21 -18.87
N HIS A 41 14.21 25.09 -19.20
CA HIS A 41 13.73 23.75 -18.84
C HIS A 41 13.69 23.48 -17.33
N ILE A 42 14.46 24.19 -16.49
CA ILE A 42 14.42 23.99 -15.03
C ILE A 42 13.03 24.33 -14.49
N ARG A 43 12.39 25.37 -15.04
CA ARG A 43 11.02 25.74 -14.66
C ARG A 43 9.99 24.73 -15.14
N VAL A 44 10.22 24.11 -16.30
CA VAL A 44 9.37 23.06 -16.85
C VAL A 44 9.44 21.82 -15.96
N LEU A 45 10.65 21.37 -15.64
CA LEU A 45 10.89 20.23 -14.76
C LEU A 45 10.29 20.45 -13.36
N TYR A 46 10.40 21.65 -12.80
CA TYR A 46 9.77 21.96 -11.51
C TYR A 46 8.24 21.85 -11.58
N ARG A 47 7.62 22.30 -12.69
CA ARG A 47 6.17 22.15 -12.90
C ARG A 47 5.76 20.69 -13.07
N GLU A 48 6.53 19.90 -13.81
CA GLU A 48 6.30 18.46 -13.96
C GLU A 48 6.38 17.76 -12.59
N LEU A 49 7.39 18.08 -11.79
CA LEU A 49 7.52 17.53 -10.45
C LEU A 49 6.37 17.95 -9.52
N GLN A 50 5.88 19.19 -9.68
CA GLN A 50 4.71 19.66 -8.95
C GLN A 50 3.47 18.85 -9.34
N GLN A 51 3.25 18.61 -10.64
CA GLN A 51 2.12 17.83 -11.14
C GLN A 51 2.18 16.37 -10.68
N LEU A 52 3.35 15.72 -10.77
CA LEU A 52 3.53 14.34 -10.27
C LEU A 52 3.17 14.23 -8.79
N ARG A 53 3.60 15.23 -8.00
CA ARG A 53 3.33 15.25 -6.56
C ARG A 53 1.87 15.53 -6.24
N GLU A 54 1.20 16.39 -7.01
CA GLU A 54 -0.24 16.60 -6.90
C GLU A 54 -1.01 15.29 -7.18
N GLN A 55 -0.61 14.53 -8.21
CA GLN A 55 -1.19 13.21 -8.50
C GLN A 55 -0.99 12.19 -7.35
N ASP A 56 0.20 12.17 -6.74
CA ASP A 56 0.46 11.33 -5.57
C ASP A 56 -0.42 11.75 -4.38
N MET A 57 -0.58 13.05 -4.15
CA MET A 57 -1.46 13.57 -3.09
C MET A 57 -2.93 13.21 -3.34
N ASP A 58 -3.40 13.24 -4.57
CA ASP A 58 -4.75 12.80 -4.94
C ASP A 58 -4.95 11.31 -4.64
N THR A 59 -3.97 10.48 -4.95
CA THR A 59 -3.99 9.04 -4.62
C THR A 59 -4.05 8.81 -3.10
N VAL A 60 -3.28 9.59 -2.32
CA VAL A 60 -3.33 9.52 -0.85
C VAL A 60 -4.69 9.97 -0.32
N ASN A 61 -5.29 11.03 -0.88
CA ASN A 61 -6.65 11.45 -0.51
C ASN A 61 -7.68 10.32 -0.76
N GLU A 62 -7.66 9.69 -1.94
CA GLU A 62 -8.57 8.57 -2.25
C GLU A 62 -8.42 7.39 -1.28
N ASN A 63 -7.19 7.14 -0.81
CA ASN A 63 -6.93 6.08 0.17
C ASN A 63 -7.43 6.46 1.56
N ILE A 64 -7.32 7.74 1.95
CA ILE A 64 -7.89 8.24 3.21
C ILE A 64 -9.41 8.04 3.21
N ASP A 65 -10.10 8.36 2.10
CA ASP A 65 -11.55 8.19 2.01
C ASP A 65 -11.96 6.71 2.15
N LYS A 66 -11.20 5.80 1.54
CA LYS A 66 -11.41 4.35 1.69
C LYS A 66 -11.18 3.89 3.13
N GLU A 67 -10.11 4.36 3.77
CA GLU A 67 -9.76 4.00 5.15
C GLU A 67 -10.85 4.44 6.13
N VAL A 68 -11.35 5.67 5.98
CA VAL A 68 -12.43 6.19 6.83
C VAL A 68 -13.70 5.34 6.70
N GLY A 69 -14.07 4.91 5.49
CA GLY A 69 -15.20 4.01 5.28
C GLY A 69 -15.01 2.62 5.90
N GLN A 70 -13.78 2.09 5.86
CA GLN A 70 -13.44 0.84 6.52
C GLN A 70 -13.47 0.98 8.05
N GLY A 71 -12.92 2.08 8.60
CA GLY A 71 -12.93 2.38 10.02
C GLY A 71 -14.35 2.50 10.60
N GLU A 72 -15.28 3.11 9.85
CA GLU A 72 -16.70 3.13 10.21
C GLU A 72 -17.30 1.72 10.25
N THR A 73 -17.04 0.91 9.22
CA THR A 73 -17.53 -0.47 9.14
C THR A 73 -17.02 -1.29 10.31
N GLN A 74 -15.71 -1.26 10.57
CA GLN A 74 -15.08 -1.93 11.71
C GLN A 74 -15.65 -1.48 13.06
N ARG A 75 -15.90 -0.18 13.25
CA ARG A 75 -16.57 0.35 14.44
C ARG A 75 -17.99 -0.19 14.62
N THR A 76 -18.74 -0.32 13.52
CA THR A 76 -20.10 -0.88 13.59
C THR A 76 -20.10 -2.37 13.88
N GLU A 77 -19.18 -3.12 13.28
CA GLU A 77 -19.00 -4.55 13.55
C GLU A 77 -18.58 -4.79 15.00
N LEU A 78 -17.64 -4.01 15.52
CA LEU A 78 -17.26 -4.05 16.93
C LEU A 78 -18.46 -3.79 17.84
N ARG A 79 -19.27 -2.75 17.55
CA ARG A 79 -20.48 -2.45 18.33
C ARG A 79 -21.50 -3.59 18.27
N LYS A 80 -21.71 -4.19 17.08
CA LYS A 80 -22.61 -5.34 16.88
C LYS A 80 -22.11 -6.57 17.62
N ALA A 81 -20.80 -6.83 17.63
CA ALA A 81 -20.19 -7.90 18.40
C ALA A 81 -20.43 -7.69 19.90
N ILE A 82 -20.18 -6.49 20.41
CA ILE A 82 -20.45 -6.12 21.81
C ILE A 82 -21.93 -6.32 22.18
N MET A 83 -22.87 -5.91 21.32
CA MET A 83 -24.32 -6.11 21.56
C MET A 83 -24.74 -7.58 21.48
N LYS A 84 -24.21 -8.36 20.53
CA LYS A 84 -24.53 -9.77 20.34
C LYS A 84 -24.00 -10.66 21.48
N ILE A 85 -22.98 -10.19 22.20
CA ILE A 85 -22.44 -10.82 23.41
C ILE A 85 -23.41 -10.71 24.60
N GLY A 86 -24.50 -9.92 24.50
CA GLY A 86 -25.70 -10.09 25.34
C GLY A 86 -25.68 -9.35 26.68
N VAL A 87 -25.71 -8.01 26.65
CA VAL A 87 -26.12 -7.20 27.80
C VAL A 87 -27.54 -6.68 27.57
N ASP A 88 -28.52 -7.58 27.66
CA ASP A 88 -29.93 -7.20 27.80
C ASP A 88 -30.29 -7.33 29.28
N GLY A 89 -30.14 -6.24 30.03
CA GLY A 89 -30.38 -6.24 31.48
C GLY A 89 -29.75 -5.10 32.29
N MET A 90 -29.36 -3.98 31.68
CA MET A 90 -28.86 -2.83 32.44
C MET A 90 -30.04 -2.05 33.03
N GLU A 91 -30.27 -2.19 34.33
CA GLU A 91 -31.15 -1.27 35.05
C GLU A 91 -30.55 0.15 35.02
N GLU A 92 -31.41 1.17 35.06
CA GLU A 92 -31.05 2.60 35.01
C GLU A 92 -30.00 2.99 36.07
N ASN A 93 -29.92 2.25 37.18
CA ASN A 93 -28.96 2.45 38.24
C ASN A 93 -27.53 2.03 37.83
N ASP A 94 -27.39 0.92 37.08
CA ASP A 94 -26.10 0.39 36.64
C ASP A 94 -25.45 1.30 35.58
N ARG A 95 -26.26 1.95 34.75
CA ARG A 95 -25.77 2.89 33.72
C ARG A 95 -25.22 4.18 34.32
N ARG A 96 -25.75 4.64 35.47
CA ARG A 96 -25.27 5.86 36.15
C ARG A 96 -24.03 5.59 37.00
N GLU A 97 -23.95 4.41 37.62
CA GLU A 97 -22.75 3.97 38.34
C GLU A 97 -21.57 3.80 37.38
N MET A 98 -21.80 3.22 36.20
CA MET A 98 -20.77 3.10 35.17
C MET A 98 -20.31 4.44 34.58
N ASP A 99 -21.20 5.42 34.36
CA ASP A 99 -20.80 6.74 33.86
C ASP A 99 -19.97 7.54 34.89
N MET A 100 -20.23 7.34 36.19
CA MET A 100 -19.41 7.92 37.26
C MET A 100 -18.02 7.27 37.35
N ASP A 101 -17.93 5.94 37.23
CA ASP A 101 -16.66 5.23 37.33
C ASP A 101 -15.75 5.43 36.11
N VAL A 102 -16.33 5.59 34.92
CA VAL A 102 -15.61 5.95 33.67
C VAL A 102 -14.98 7.35 33.80
N GLN A 103 -15.70 8.30 34.39
CA GLN A 103 -15.24 9.68 34.57
C GLN A 103 -14.17 9.82 35.67
N LEU A 104 -14.19 8.94 36.68
CA LEU A 104 -13.31 9.06 37.85
C LEU A 104 -11.97 8.31 37.68
N PHE A 105 -11.92 7.22 36.90
CA PHE A 105 -10.75 6.34 36.86
C PHE A 105 -10.17 6.03 35.47
N GLY A 106 -10.73 6.55 34.37
CA GLY A 106 -10.00 6.66 33.09
C GLY A 106 -9.41 5.34 32.52
N GLN A 107 -10.07 4.23 32.80
CA GLN A 107 -10.29 3.01 32.00
C GLN A 107 -9.15 2.43 31.15
N GLY A 108 -8.19 1.82 31.85
CA GLY A 108 -7.33 0.79 31.30
C GLY A 108 -7.82 -0.62 31.63
N VAL A 109 -8.13 -1.39 30.59
CA VAL A 109 -7.66 -2.78 30.35
C VAL A 109 -8.11 -3.89 31.34
N ASN A 110 -8.83 -4.86 30.76
CA ASN A 110 -9.03 -6.27 31.19
C ASN A 110 -9.91 -6.57 32.40
N ALA A 111 -11.09 -7.17 32.15
CA ALA A 111 -11.70 -8.12 33.08
C ALA A 111 -12.54 -9.16 32.32
N ALA A 112 -11.88 -10.25 31.95
CA ALA A 112 -12.54 -11.51 31.60
C ALA A 112 -13.18 -12.10 32.86
N SER A 113 -14.45 -12.53 32.77
CA SER A 113 -14.99 -13.77 33.35
C SER A 113 -16.52 -13.78 33.44
N SER A 114 -17.22 -14.00 32.32
CA SER A 114 -18.53 -14.68 32.35
C SER A 114 -18.87 -15.39 31.03
N ASP A 115 -17.87 -15.95 30.36
CA ASP A 115 -18.00 -16.58 29.05
C ASP A 115 -18.39 -18.06 29.17
N TYR A 116 -19.66 -18.37 29.43
CA TYR A 116 -20.14 -19.75 29.33
C TYR A 116 -21.32 -19.87 28.36
N HIS A 117 -21.09 -20.58 27.25
CA HIS A 117 -22.12 -20.94 26.28
C HIS A 117 -23.12 -21.94 26.88
N SER A 118 -24.40 -21.78 26.56
CA SER A 118 -25.38 -22.87 26.69
C SER A 118 -25.12 -23.95 25.62
N ILE A 119 -25.58 -25.19 25.82
CA ILE A 119 -25.33 -26.30 24.87
C ILE A 119 -25.77 -25.94 23.43
N SER A 120 -26.90 -25.24 23.27
CA SER A 120 -27.38 -24.80 21.96
C SER A 120 -26.54 -23.66 21.37
N SER A 121 -26.11 -22.71 22.20
CA SER A 121 -25.20 -21.63 21.78
C SER A 121 -23.83 -22.17 21.40
N LEU A 122 -23.32 -23.16 22.14
CA LEU A 122 -22.04 -23.81 21.87
C LEU A 122 -22.10 -24.58 20.56
N LEU A 123 -23.17 -25.34 20.32
CA LEU A 123 -23.32 -26.12 19.09
C LEU A 123 -23.40 -25.21 17.85
N SER A 124 -24.16 -24.11 17.93
CA SER A 124 -24.22 -23.10 16.87
C SER A 124 -22.89 -22.37 16.66
N ALA A 125 -22.18 -22.04 17.74
CA ALA A 125 -20.86 -21.43 17.66
C ALA A 125 -19.82 -22.38 17.06
N MET A 126 -19.87 -23.67 17.40
CA MET A 126 -19.01 -24.70 16.84
C MET A 126 -19.29 -24.94 15.36
N GLU A 127 -20.56 -25.01 14.95
CA GLU A 127 -20.92 -25.17 13.53
C GLU A 127 -20.46 -23.96 12.69
N THR A 128 -20.62 -22.75 13.23
CA THR A 128 -20.10 -21.53 12.61
C THR A 128 -18.56 -21.55 12.54
N ALA A 129 -17.89 -21.96 13.62
CA ALA A 129 -16.43 -22.06 13.65
C ALA A 129 -15.92 -23.11 12.65
N CYS A 130 -16.58 -24.26 12.53
CA CYS A 130 -16.27 -25.28 11.53
C CYS A 130 -16.42 -24.73 10.12
N SER A 131 -17.53 -24.06 9.80
CA SER A 131 -17.75 -23.45 8.49
C SER A 131 -16.70 -22.36 8.18
N ASN A 132 -16.33 -21.55 9.17
CA ASN A 132 -15.30 -20.54 9.00
C ASN A 132 -13.93 -21.15 8.73
N ILE A 133 -13.56 -22.21 9.44
CA ILE A 133 -12.28 -22.92 9.24
C ILE A 133 -12.25 -23.59 7.86
N GLU A 134 -13.34 -24.22 7.43
CA GLU A 134 -13.43 -24.82 6.08
C GLU A 134 -13.29 -23.76 4.98
N HIS A 135 -13.87 -22.59 5.18
CA HIS A 135 -13.70 -21.44 4.28
C HIS A 135 -12.25 -20.95 4.27
N GLU A 136 -11.63 -20.78 5.44
CA GLU A 136 -10.24 -20.34 5.57
C GLU A 136 -9.27 -21.33 4.90
N ILE A 137 -9.46 -22.65 5.08
CA ILE A 137 -8.68 -23.69 4.40
C ILE A 137 -8.81 -23.54 2.88
N SER A 138 -10.04 -23.39 2.38
CA SER A 138 -10.30 -23.25 0.95
C SER A 138 -9.63 -22.00 0.36
N GLN A 139 -9.63 -20.89 1.12
CA GLN A 139 -8.97 -19.65 0.74
C GLN A 139 -7.44 -19.82 0.71
N VAL A 140 -6.86 -20.42 1.76
CA VAL A 140 -5.42 -20.69 1.84
C VAL A 140 -4.95 -21.59 0.70
N ASP A 141 -5.72 -22.64 0.36
CA ASP A 141 -5.39 -23.51 -0.76
C ASP A 141 -5.42 -22.77 -2.11
N GLN A 142 -6.38 -21.85 -2.29
CA GLN A 142 -6.46 -21.03 -3.50
C GLN A 142 -5.29 -20.04 -3.60
N GLU A 143 -4.92 -19.41 -2.48
CA GLU A 143 -3.76 -18.52 -2.41
C GLU A 143 -2.46 -19.30 -2.69
N ALA A 144 -2.29 -20.48 -2.09
CA ALA A 144 -1.15 -21.35 -2.33
C ALA A 144 -1.05 -21.79 -3.80
N ALA A 145 -2.16 -22.16 -4.43
CA ALA A 145 -2.20 -22.50 -5.85
C ALA A 145 -1.81 -21.31 -6.74
N THR A 146 -2.25 -20.10 -6.38
CA THR A 146 -1.91 -18.86 -7.08
C THR A 146 -0.42 -18.56 -6.98
N VAL A 147 0.16 -18.66 -5.78
CA VAL A 147 1.59 -18.46 -5.53
C VAL A 147 2.43 -19.49 -6.28
N LEU A 148 2.04 -20.77 -6.24
CA LEU A 148 2.72 -21.84 -6.99
C LEU A 148 2.67 -21.62 -8.50
N SER A 149 1.54 -21.16 -9.03
CA SER A 149 1.42 -20.80 -10.45
C SER A 149 2.32 -19.61 -10.81
N GLY A 150 2.44 -18.60 -9.94
CA GLY A 150 3.37 -17.49 -10.14
C GLY A 150 4.83 -17.95 -10.12
N LEU A 151 5.17 -18.85 -9.20
CA LEU A 151 6.51 -19.41 -9.11
C LEU A 151 6.85 -20.26 -10.33
N SER A 152 5.93 -21.10 -10.80
CA SER A 152 6.16 -21.91 -12.01
C SER A 152 6.30 -21.04 -13.27
N ALA A 153 5.53 -19.96 -13.37
CA ALA A 153 5.66 -18.98 -14.45
C ALA A 153 7.04 -18.28 -14.42
N THR A 154 7.46 -17.78 -13.26
CA THR A 154 8.78 -17.13 -13.13
C THR A 154 9.94 -18.09 -13.37
N VAL A 155 9.86 -19.34 -12.90
CA VAL A 155 10.84 -20.39 -13.22
C VAL A 155 10.83 -20.69 -14.72
N GLY A 156 9.67 -20.68 -15.37
CA GLY A 156 9.53 -20.81 -16.82
C GLY A 156 10.24 -19.68 -17.57
N GLU A 157 10.01 -18.42 -17.18
CA GLU A 157 10.67 -17.24 -17.75
C GLU A 157 12.19 -17.28 -17.54
N LEU A 158 12.66 -17.63 -16.34
CA LEU A 158 14.09 -17.78 -16.04
C LEU A 158 14.72 -18.96 -16.80
N SER A 159 13.95 -20.02 -17.04
CA SER A 159 14.38 -21.16 -17.86
C SER A 159 14.45 -20.79 -19.34
N ASP A 160 13.52 -19.96 -19.84
CA ASP A 160 13.54 -19.43 -21.21
C ASP A 160 14.73 -18.47 -21.43
N LEU A 161 15.06 -17.66 -20.41
CA LEU A 161 16.28 -16.87 -20.38
C LEU A 161 17.55 -17.73 -20.42
N ARG A 162 17.57 -18.85 -19.69
CA ARG A 162 18.73 -19.74 -19.60
C ARG A 162 18.88 -20.67 -20.81
N TYR A 163 17.78 -21.09 -21.42
CA TYR A 163 17.76 -22.19 -22.40
C TYR A 163 16.97 -21.93 -23.69
N GLY A 164 16.04 -20.96 -23.73
CA GLY A 164 14.93 -21.01 -24.68
C GLY A 164 14.78 -19.87 -25.70
N ARG A 165 15.27 -18.65 -25.46
CA ARG A 165 15.03 -17.54 -26.41
C ARG A 165 16.11 -16.48 -26.62
N MET A 166 17.16 -16.45 -25.80
CA MET A 166 18.29 -15.53 -26.01
C MET A 166 19.45 -16.15 -26.78
N GLN A 167 19.37 -17.44 -27.13
CA GLN A 167 20.10 -17.97 -28.28
C GLN A 167 19.26 -17.57 -29.49
N GLY A 168 19.78 -16.65 -30.29
CA GLY A 168 19.17 -16.22 -31.55
C GLY A 168 18.92 -17.40 -32.52
N PRO A 169 18.48 -17.11 -33.76
CA PRO A 169 18.15 -18.16 -34.73
C PRO A 169 19.29 -19.18 -34.81
N ALA A 170 18.92 -20.47 -34.84
CA ALA A 170 19.79 -21.63 -34.70
C ALA A 170 21.19 -21.41 -35.32
N GLY A 171 22.17 -21.07 -34.47
CA GLY A 171 23.56 -20.86 -34.89
C GLY A 171 24.29 -19.71 -34.20
N SER A 172 23.61 -18.65 -33.75
CA SER A 172 24.30 -17.54 -33.10
C SER A 172 24.53 -17.80 -31.61
N SER A 173 25.77 -18.03 -31.21
CA SER A 173 26.17 -18.09 -29.80
C SER A 173 25.86 -16.75 -29.13
N GLY A 174 25.50 -16.75 -27.84
CA GLY A 174 25.27 -15.50 -27.09
C GLY A 174 26.46 -14.52 -27.16
N GLU A 175 27.67 -15.01 -27.42
CA GLU A 175 28.86 -14.19 -27.67
C GLU A 175 28.80 -13.38 -28.99
N GLU A 176 28.13 -13.89 -30.03
CA GLU A 176 28.00 -13.18 -31.32
C GLU A 176 27.01 -12.03 -31.22
N MET A 177 25.89 -12.21 -30.50
CA MET A 177 24.95 -11.11 -30.24
C MET A 177 25.56 -10.02 -29.36
N VAL A 178 26.40 -10.40 -28.38
CA VAL A 178 27.12 -9.42 -27.55
C VAL A 178 28.15 -8.66 -28.40
N LYS A 179 28.87 -9.33 -29.30
CA LYS A 179 29.78 -8.65 -30.24
C LYS A 179 29.04 -7.72 -31.19
N GLU A 180 27.91 -8.14 -31.76
CA GLU A 180 27.12 -7.30 -32.67
C GLU A 180 26.54 -6.07 -31.96
N ALA A 181 26.14 -6.20 -30.70
CA ALA A 181 25.73 -5.05 -29.88
C ALA A 181 26.90 -4.09 -29.59
N ILE A 182 28.10 -4.60 -29.31
CA ILE A 182 29.31 -3.79 -29.10
C ILE A 182 29.69 -3.07 -30.40
N ASP A 183 29.71 -3.76 -31.53
CA ASP A 183 30.05 -3.17 -32.85
C ASP A 183 29.03 -2.09 -33.26
N GLY A 184 27.75 -2.29 -32.94
CA GLY A 184 26.70 -1.29 -33.15
C GLY A 184 26.86 -0.04 -32.28
N LEU A 185 27.28 -0.19 -31.03
CA LEU A 185 27.57 0.92 -30.12
C LEU A 185 28.81 1.70 -30.56
N GLU A 186 29.86 1.02 -31.03
CA GLU A 186 31.07 1.66 -31.56
C GLU A 186 30.76 2.45 -32.85
N HIS A 187 29.90 1.93 -33.73
CA HIS A 187 29.41 2.67 -34.89
C HIS A 187 28.61 3.93 -34.50
N LEU A 188 27.79 3.84 -33.46
CA LEU A 188 27.02 4.98 -32.94
C LEU A 188 27.97 6.05 -32.37
N GLU A 189 28.98 5.62 -31.61
CA GLU A 189 30.01 6.49 -31.04
C GLU A 189 30.78 7.23 -32.13
N GLN A 190 31.25 6.51 -33.16
CA GLN A 190 31.93 7.11 -34.30
C GLN A 190 31.04 8.09 -35.09
N ALA A 191 29.75 7.79 -35.23
CA ALA A 191 28.78 8.69 -35.87
C ALA A 191 28.56 9.97 -35.06
N CYS A 192 28.53 9.88 -33.73
CA CYS A 192 28.40 11.03 -32.83
C CYS A 192 29.64 11.93 -32.85
N TYR A 193 30.85 11.35 -32.87
CA TYR A 193 32.09 12.13 -32.95
C TYR A 193 32.38 12.71 -34.35
N ARG A 194 31.95 12.04 -35.43
CA ARG A 194 32.05 12.60 -36.80
C ARG A 194 31.17 13.84 -36.98
N LYS A 195 29.98 13.86 -36.36
CA LYS A 195 29.05 15.00 -36.45
C LYS A 195 29.49 16.24 -35.67
N THR A 196 30.48 16.13 -34.79
CA THR A 196 31.02 17.23 -33.98
C THR A 196 32.24 17.92 -34.61
N SER A 197 32.75 17.43 -35.75
CA SER A 197 33.91 18.00 -36.47
C SER A 197 33.54 18.68 -37.81
N GLN A 198 32.26 19.04 -38.01
CA GLN A 198 31.81 19.94 -39.09
C GLN A 198 31.21 21.21 -38.50
#